data_AF-A0A0P0XT57-F1
#
_entry.id   AF-A0A0P0XT57-F1
#
_cell.length_a   1.000
_cell.length_b   1.000
_cell.length_c   1.000
_cell.angle_alpha   90.00
_cell.angle_beta   90.00
_cell.angle_gamma   90.00
#
_symmetry.space_group_name_H-M   'P 1'
#
loop_
_entity.id
_entity.type
_entity.pdbx_description
1 polymer ?
#
loop_
_entity_poly.entity_id
_entity_poly.type
_entity_poly.pdbx_seq_one_letter_code
_entity_poly.pdbx_strand_id
1 'polypeptide(L)'
;MSSFKEERSEGKVPATAIDPTNEKKKRTKMVRYTQDQIQYCFANSVELSDDDEDDFKLTEVLSKECLGRMSQEYLAKLYAMEIAEEKEKANLKKIQDVLRNERENIFNIREKPEDVLKQYHTKGYAEYEVVVDDDKGDEDNKVHARVAPPGRRRFRNGVAMKKNQSGGGSIIRKIN
;
A
#
# COMPACT_ATOMS: atom_id res chain seq x y z
N MET A 1 -55.98 -17.90 -33.46
CA MET A 1 -55.40 -16.58 -33.74
C MET A 1 -53.98 -16.58 -33.17
N SER A 2 -53.02 -17.00 -33.99
CA SER A 2 -52.04 -16.19 -34.72
C SER A 2 -50.80 -15.90 -33.88
N SER A 3 -49.87 -16.84 -34.00
CA SER A 3 -48.47 -16.79 -33.58
C SER A 3 -47.72 -15.73 -34.38
N PHE A 4 -46.95 -14.87 -33.72
CA PHE A 4 -45.90 -14.08 -34.34
C PHE A 4 -44.57 -14.49 -33.70
N LYS A 5 -43.81 -15.35 -34.40
CA LYS A 5 -42.39 -15.56 -34.19
C LYS A 5 -41.70 -14.82 -35.31
N GLU A 6 -40.90 -13.82 -34.97
CA GLU A 6 -40.04 -13.12 -35.91
C GLU A 6 -38.59 -13.52 -35.60
N GLU A 7 -38.01 -14.27 -36.53
CA GLU A 7 -36.61 -14.67 -36.55
C GLU A 7 -35.75 -13.59 -37.21
N ARG A 8 -34.51 -13.50 -36.69
CA ARG A 8 -33.26 -13.18 -37.41
C ARG A 8 -33.13 -11.83 -38.13
N SER A 9 -32.22 -11.04 -37.58
CA SER A 9 -31.15 -10.46 -38.40
C SER A 9 -29.82 -10.61 -37.67
N GLU A 10 -28.98 -11.53 -38.14
CA GLU A 10 -27.57 -11.65 -37.78
C GLU A 10 -26.83 -10.42 -38.30
N GLY A 11 -26.71 -9.40 -37.45
CA GLY A 11 -25.81 -8.28 -37.65
C GLY A 11 -24.37 -8.74 -37.43
N LYS A 12 -23.72 -9.17 -38.50
CA LYS A 12 -22.28 -9.43 -38.56
C LYS A 12 -21.54 -8.11 -38.33
N VAL A 13 -21.19 -7.84 -37.07
CA VAL A 13 -20.33 -6.71 -36.70
C VAL A 13 -18.93 -7.00 -37.27
N PRO A 14 -18.33 -6.10 -38.06
CA PRO A 14 -16.94 -6.27 -38.47
C PRO A 14 -16.09 -6.25 -37.20
N ALA A 15 -15.32 -7.31 -36.98
CA ALA A 15 -14.25 -7.32 -36.02
C ALA A 15 -13.28 -6.19 -36.40
N THR A 16 -13.42 -5.03 -35.76
CA THR A 16 -12.40 -4.00 -35.73
C THR A 16 -11.18 -4.64 -35.11
N ALA A 17 -10.20 -4.95 -35.97
CA ALA A 17 -8.86 -5.34 -35.57
C ALA A 17 -8.31 -4.24 -34.66
N ILE A 18 -8.36 -4.48 -33.36
CA ILE A 18 -7.60 -3.72 -32.39
C ILE A 18 -6.16 -4.15 -32.63
N ASP A 19 -5.39 -3.24 -33.22
CA ASP A 19 -3.98 -3.39 -33.51
C ASP A 19 -3.23 -3.71 -32.21
N PRO A 20 -2.59 -4.89 -32.05
CA PRO A 20 -1.81 -5.21 -30.86
C PRO A 20 -0.41 -4.60 -31.03
N THR A 21 -0.32 -3.28 -31.18
CA THR A 21 0.93 -2.59 -31.42
C THR A 21 1.19 -1.54 -30.32
N ASN A 22 2.24 -1.81 -29.53
CA ASN A 22 2.86 -0.95 -28.51
C ASN A 22 2.21 -0.82 -27.12
N GLU A 23 1.93 -1.93 -26.44
CA GLU A 23 2.13 -1.93 -24.98
C GLU A 23 3.63 -2.01 -24.69
N LYS A 24 4.32 -0.86 -24.69
CA LYS A 24 5.68 -0.76 -24.13
C LYS A 24 5.60 -1.29 -22.70
N LYS A 25 6.27 -2.41 -22.40
CA LYS A 25 6.39 -2.94 -21.03
C LYS A 25 6.98 -1.85 -20.15
N LYS A 26 6.15 -1.23 -19.33
CA LYS A 26 6.59 -0.25 -18.34
C LYS A 26 7.57 -0.93 -17.40
N ARG A 27 8.78 -0.40 -17.28
CA ARG A 27 9.75 -0.90 -16.29
C ARG A 27 9.32 -0.43 -14.91
N THR A 28 9.57 -1.28 -13.93
CA THR A 28 9.30 -0.96 -12.54
C THR A 28 10.55 -1.20 -11.70
N LYS A 29 10.66 -0.50 -10.58
CA LYS A 29 11.70 -0.71 -9.57
C LYS A 29 11.08 -0.74 -8.19
N MET A 30 11.66 -1.53 -7.29
CA MET A 30 11.32 -1.51 -5.87
C MET A 30 12.07 -0.37 -5.18
N VAL A 31 11.36 0.40 -4.36
CA VAL A 31 11.90 1.49 -3.55
C VAL A 31 11.59 1.20 -2.10
N ARG A 32 12.57 1.41 -1.21
CA ARG A 32 12.37 1.27 0.23
C ARG A 32 11.62 2.47 0.80
N TYR A 33 10.67 2.21 1.69
CA TYR A 33 10.14 3.25 2.56
C TYR A 33 11.24 3.79 3.48
N THR A 34 11.22 5.09 3.73
CA THR A 34 12.10 5.74 4.70
C THR A 34 11.69 5.39 6.13
N GLN A 35 12.59 5.61 7.09
CA GLN A 35 12.27 5.37 8.49
C GLN A 35 11.11 6.26 8.96
N ASP A 36 11.04 7.51 8.49
CA ASP A 36 9.97 8.44 8.83
C ASP A 36 8.61 7.96 8.30
N GLN A 37 8.57 7.40 7.09
CA GLN A 37 7.36 6.79 6.53
C GLN A 37 6.91 5.57 7.36
N ILE A 38 7.86 4.74 7.80
CA ILE A 38 7.56 3.59 8.66
C ILE A 38 7.05 4.05 10.04
N GLN A 39 7.66 5.10 10.61
CA GLN A 39 7.22 5.68 11.88
C GLN A 39 5.80 6.27 11.79
N TYR A 40 5.46 6.91 10.67
CA TYR A 40 4.09 7.34 10.41
C TYR A 40 3.11 6.16 10.46
N CYS A 41 3.43 5.05 9.79
CA CYS A 41 2.59 3.85 9.86
C CYS A 41 2.50 3.29 11.28
N PHE A 42 3.56 3.36 12.11
CA PHE A 42 3.46 2.96 13.52
C PHE A 42 2.50 3.84 14.31
N ALA A 43 2.51 5.15 14.07
CA ALA A 43 1.58 6.08 14.72
C ALA A 43 0.13 5.89 14.24
N ASN A 44 -0.05 5.48 12.97
CA ASN A 44 -1.35 5.32 12.31
C ASN A 44 -1.49 3.90 11.75
N SER A 45 -1.38 2.90 12.63
CA SER A 45 -1.24 1.48 12.22
C SER A 45 -2.49 0.84 11.63
N VAL A 46 -3.65 1.46 11.85
CA VAL A 46 -4.94 0.97 11.36
C VAL A 46 -5.55 2.03 10.47
N GLU A 47 -5.91 1.65 9.25
CA GLU A 47 -6.75 2.48 8.39
C GLU A 47 -8.20 2.41 8.89
N LEU A 48 -8.79 3.58 9.15
CA LEU A 48 -10.22 3.65 9.46
C LEU A 48 -10.98 3.09 8.25
N SER A 49 -11.90 2.15 8.49
CA SER A 49 -12.72 1.56 7.44
C SER A 49 -13.72 2.59 6.90
N ASP A 50 -14.07 2.49 5.62
CA ASP A 50 -15.23 3.20 5.07
C ASP A 50 -16.53 2.43 5.34
N ASP A 51 -16.41 1.23 5.88
CA ASP A 51 -17.53 0.31 6.02
C ASP A 51 -18.45 0.77 7.15
N ASP A 52 -19.54 1.44 6.74
CA ASP A 52 -20.73 1.79 7.53
C ASP A 52 -21.58 0.53 7.86
N GLU A 53 -20.95 -0.60 8.19
CA GLU A 53 -21.66 -1.87 8.34
C GLU A 53 -22.59 -1.82 9.58
N ASP A 54 -23.89 -1.71 9.31
CA ASP A 54 -25.04 -1.96 10.17
C ASP A 54 -25.57 -0.83 11.06
N ASP A 55 -25.48 0.42 10.59
CA ASP A 55 -26.07 1.54 11.29
C ASP A 55 -27.53 1.78 10.90
N PHE A 56 -28.46 1.16 11.63
CA PHE A 56 -29.89 1.45 11.51
C PHE A 56 -30.33 2.48 12.55
N LYS A 57 -31.16 3.44 12.14
CA LYS A 57 -31.86 4.31 13.08
C LYS A 57 -32.95 3.51 13.78
N LEU A 58 -32.97 3.51 15.11
CA LEU A 58 -34.03 2.86 15.88
C LEU A 58 -35.41 3.42 15.50
N THR A 59 -35.48 4.71 15.20
CA THR A 59 -36.71 5.38 14.75
C THR A 59 -37.17 4.94 13.35
N GLU A 60 -36.29 4.35 12.53
CA GLU A 60 -36.64 3.75 11.24
C GLU A 60 -37.05 2.28 11.38
N VAL A 61 -36.43 1.54 12.29
CA VAL A 61 -36.72 0.11 12.53
C VAL A 61 -38.02 -0.10 13.31
N LEU A 62 -38.33 0.80 14.25
CA LEU A 62 -39.53 0.69 15.08
C LEU A 62 -40.80 1.03 14.29
N SER A 63 -41.86 0.26 14.50
CA SER A 63 -43.15 0.56 13.90
C SER A 63 -43.71 1.89 14.41
N LYS A 64 -44.48 2.59 13.57
CA LYS A 64 -45.16 3.83 13.96
C LYS A 64 -46.07 3.66 15.19
N GLU A 65 -46.64 2.47 15.38
CA GLU A 65 -47.44 2.14 16.56
C GLU A 65 -46.57 2.09 17.82
N CYS A 66 -45.41 1.44 17.77
CA CYS A 66 -44.47 1.40 18.89
C CYS A 66 -43.99 2.79 19.25
N LEU A 67 -43.56 3.59 18.26
CA LEU A 67 -43.13 4.96 18.48
C LEU A 67 -44.27 5.82 19.05
N GLY A 68 -45.50 5.65 18.58
CA GLY A 68 -46.68 6.37 19.07
C GLY A 68 -47.07 6.04 20.52
N ARG A 69 -46.63 4.90 21.07
CA ARG A 69 -46.85 4.52 22.48
C ARG A 69 -45.78 5.06 23.42
N MET A 70 -44.65 5.53 22.91
CA MET A 70 -43.56 6.07 23.72
C MET A 70 -43.91 7.48 24.25
N SER A 71 -43.41 7.83 25.44
CA SER A 71 -43.54 9.21 25.91
C SER A 71 -42.75 10.15 25.00
N GLN A 72 -43.20 11.40 24.89
CA GLN A 72 -42.51 12.42 24.09
C GLN A 72 -41.06 12.65 24.57
N GLU A 73 -40.82 12.55 25.88
CA GLU A 73 -39.47 12.67 26.46
C GLU A 73 -38.55 11.54 25.97
N TYR A 74 -39.04 10.30 25.90
CA TYR A 74 -38.25 9.17 25.39
C TYR A 74 -37.99 9.29 23.89
N LEU A 75 -38.98 9.69 23.09
CA LEU A 75 -38.79 9.92 21.65
C LEU A 75 -37.75 11.02 21.39
N ALA A 76 -37.81 12.13 22.14
CA ALA A 76 -36.84 13.21 22.02
C ALA A 76 -35.41 12.74 22.33
N LYS A 77 -35.23 11.88 23.35
CA LYS A 77 -33.92 11.27 23.68
C LYS A 77 -33.42 10.37 22.55
N LEU A 78 -34.28 9.53 21.97
CA LEU A 78 -33.90 8.68 20.83
C LEU A 78 -33.42 9.51 19.63
N TYR A 79 -34.21 10.50 19.20
CA TYR A 79 -33.80 11.38 18.11
C TYR A 79 -32.50 12.13 18.41
N ALA A 80 -32.31 12.59 19.66
CA ALA A 80 -31.07 13.26 20.05
C ALA A 80 -29.85 12.33 19.99
N MET A 81 -30.00 11.05 20.36
CA MET A 81 -28.96 10.03 20.23
C MET A 81 -28.59 9.78 18.77
N GLU A 82 -29.59 9.56 17.90
CA GLU A 82 -29.37 9.33 16.47
C GLU A 82 -28.65 10.52 15.80
N ILE A 83 -29.04 11.76 16.14
CA ILE A 83 -28.36 12.97 15.65
C ILE A 83 -26.92 13.07 16.16
N ALA A 84 -26.66 12.68 17.41
CA ALA A 84 -25.32 12.70 17.98
C ALA A 84 -24.41 11.68 17.28
N GLU A 85 -24.94 10.49 17.01
CA GLU A 85 -24.26 9.41 16.30
C GLU A 85 -23.93 9.80 14.85
N GLU A 86 -24.87 10.42 14.12
CA GLU A 86 -24.61 10.95 12.77
C GLU A 86 -23.49 12.00 12.77
N LYS A 87 -23.45 12.87 13.79
CA LYS A 87 -22.38 13.87 13.92
C LYS A 87 -21.03 13.23 14.22
N GLU A 88 -21.01 12.19 15.03
CA GLU A 88 -19.79 11.44 15.34
C GLU A 88 -19.25 10.74 14.09
N LYS A 89 -20.10 10.07 13.31
CA LYS A 89 -19.71 9.47 12.02
C LYS A 89 -19.17 10.49 11.05
N ALA A 90 -19.84 11.63 10.92
CA ALA A 90 -19.35 12.74 10.09
C ALA A 90 -17.99 13.28 10.57
N ASN A 91 -17.70 13.23 11.87
CA ASN A 91 -16.41 13.63 12.42
C ASN A 91 -15.32 12.57 12.15
N LEU A 92 -15.63 11.29 12.36
CA LEU A 92 -14.73 10.17 12.07
C LEU A 92 -14.32 10.16 10.59
N LYS A 93 -15.28 10.38 9.69
CA LYS A 93 -15.02 10.51 8.25
C LYS A 93 -14.05 11.64 7.93
N LYS A 94 -14.18 12.80 8.59
CA LYS A 94 -13.21 13.90 8.41
C LYS A 94 -11.81 13.53 8.88
N ILE A 95 -11.70 12.81 10.00
CA ILE A 95 -10.41 12.35 10.53
C ILE A 95 -9.79 11.32 9.56
N GLN A 96 -10.59 10.38 9.07
CA GLN A 96 -10.17 9.41 8.06
C GLN A 96 -9.65 10.07 6.79
N ASP A 97 -10.37 11.06 6.26
CA ASP A 97 -9.95 11.83 5.07
C ASP A 97 -8.61 12.54 5.31
N VAL A 98 -8.42 13.14 6.50
CA VAL A 98 -7.15 13.77 6.90
C VAL A 98 -6.02 12.74 6.94
N LEU A 99 -6.21 11.60 7.62
CA LEU A 99 -5.19 10.55 7.75
C LEU A 99 -4.83 9.92 6.39
N ARG A 100 -5.81 9.73 5.50
CA ARG A 100 -5.56 9.25 4.13
C ARG A 100 -4.77 10.27 3.33
N ASN A 101 -5.14 11.55 3.39
CA ASN A 101 -4.43 12.62 2.73
C ASN A 101 -2.98 12.77 3.25
N GLU A 102 -2.77 12.72 4.56
CA GLU A 102 -1.43 12.73 5.15
C GLU A 102 -0.59 11.54 4.66
N ARG A 103 -1.16 10.33 4.69
CA ARG A 103 -0.50 9.11 4.21
C ARG A 103 -0.07 9.24 2.75
N GLU A 104 -1.01 9.54 1.86
CA GLU A 104 -0.81 9.44 0.41
C GLU A 104 -0.08 10.65 -0.17
N ASN A 105 -0.40 11.86 0.30
CA ASN A 105 0.08 13.09 -0.33
C ASN A 105 1.26 13.72 0.42
N ILE A 106 1.31 13.60 1.76
CA ILE A 106 2.41 14.18 2.55
C ILE A 106 3.55 13.18 2.69
N PHE A 107 3.25 11.98 3.19
CA PHE A 107 4.25 10.93 3.40
C PHE A 107 4.50 10.09 2.14
N ASN A 108 3.71 10.24 1.07
CA ASN A 108 3.83 9.46 -0.18
C ASN A 108 3.83 7.94 0.06
N ILE A 109 3.01 7.48 1.02
CA ILE A 109 2.82 6.08 1.34
C ILE A 109 1.60 5.57 0.55
N ARG A 110 1.84 4.63 -0.36
CA ARG A 110 0.81 4.14 -1.30
C ARG A 110 0.02 2.97 -0.75
N GLU A 111 0.69 2.15 0.05
CA GLU A 111 0.11 0.96 0.65
C GLU A 111 -0.61 1.32 1.95
N LYS A 112 -1.51 0.45 2.39
CA LYS A 112 -2.14 0.60 3.70
C LYS A 112 -1.09 0.45 4.82
N PRO A 113 -1.24 1.17 5.95
CA PRO A 113 -0.29 1.07 7.06
C PRO A 113 -0.04 -0.37 7.51
N GLU A 114 -1.09 -1.20 7.56
CA GLU A 114 -1.02 -2.61 7.95
C GLU A 114 -0.09 -3.41 7.04
N ASP A 115 -0.16 -3.19 5.73
CA ASP A 115 0.68 -3.87 4.75
C ASP A 115 2.14 -3.45 4.87
N VAL A 116 2.40 -2.14 5.01
CA VAL A 116 3.75 -1.60 5.23
C VAL A 116 4.36 -2.18 6.51
N LEU A 117 3.60 -2.17 7.62
CA LEU A 117 4.07 -2.69 8.90
C LEU A 117 4.27 -4.21 8.86
N LYS A 118 3.41 -4.95 8.18
CA LYS A 118 3.57 -6.40 7.99
C LYS A 118 4.87 -6.72 7.24
N GLN A 119 5.20 -5.97 6.18
CA GLN A 119 6.49 -6.09 5.50
C GLN A 119 7.65 -5.79 6.45
N TYR A 120 7.57 -4.69 7.19
CA TYR A 120 8.61 -4.25 8.10
C TYR A 120 8.88 -5.26 9.23
N HIS A 121 7.84 -5.79 9.87
CA HIS A 121 7.99 -6.81 10.90
C HIS A 121 8.58 -8.12 10.37
N THR A 122 8.33 -8.45 9.09
CA THR A 122 8.82 -9.68 8.47
C THR A 122 10.27 -9.56 7.99
N LYS A 123 10.63 -8.44 7.34
CA LYS A 123 11.91 -8.28 6.64
C LYS A 123 12.90 -7.34 7.35
N GLY A 124 12.42 -6.52 8.30
CA GLY A 124 13.15 -5.38 8.89
C GLY A 124 13.14 -4.12 8.02
N TYR A 125 12.42 -4.14 6.89
CA TYR A 125 12.24 -3.02 5.96
C TYR A 125 10.94 -3.24 5.16
N ALA A 126 10.42 -2.19 4.53
CA ALA A 126 9.26 -2.26 3.64
C ALA A 126 9.60 -1.59 2.30
N GLU A 127 9.08 -2.14 1.21
CA GLU A 127 9.34 -1.67 -0.16
C GLU A 127 8.02 -1.55 -0.92
N TYR A 128 7.98 -0.60 -1.85
CA TYR A 128 6.86 -0.38 -2.78
C TYR A 128 7.36 -0.27 -4.22
N GLU A 129 6.51 -0.62 -5.17
CA GLU A 129 6.83 -0.59 -6.59
C GLU A 129 6.61 0.81 -7.20
N VAL A 130 7.58 1.27 -7.99
CA VAL A 130 7.52 2.53 -8.73
C VAL A 130 7.72 2.24 -10.21
N VAL A 131 6.77 2.69 -11.03
CA VAL A 131 6.89 2.70 -12.49
C VAL A 131 7.96 3.72 -12.90
N VAL A 132 8.89 3.28 -13.74
CA VAL A 132 9.91 4.12 -14.35
C VAL A 132 9.54 4.26 -15.82
N ASP A 133 9.13 5.46 -16.23
CA ASP A 133 8.92 5.76 -17.64
C ASP A 133 10.29 5.86 -18.32
N ASP A 134 10.57 4.89 -19.19
CA ASP A 134 11.83 4.75 -19.96
C ASP A 134 12.03 5.86 -21.02
N ASP A 135 11.12 6.84 -21.15
CA ASP A 135 11.22 7.91 -22.16
C ASP A 135 12.17 9.06 -21.75
N LYS A 136 12.98 8.87 -20.69
CA LYS A 136 14.22 9.62 -20.46
C LYS A 136 15.36 8.80 -21.06
N GLY A 137 15.61 9.03 -22.35
CA GLY A 137 16.70 8.42 -23.10
C GLY A 137 18.03 8.49 -22.36
N ASP A 138 18.78 7.40 -22.49
CA ASP A 138 20.24 7.28 -22.37
C ASP A 138 20.99 8.55 -21.93
N GLU A 139 20.88 8.92 -20.64
CA GLU A 139 21.85 9.79 -20.00
C GLU A 139 22.37 9.10 -18.74
N ASP A 140 23.62 8.68 -18.86
CA ASP A 140 24.52 8.32 -17.78
C ASP A 140 24.33 6.94 -17.13
N ASN A 141 24.63 5.93 -17.96
CA ASN A 141 25.56 4.87 -17.54
C ASN A 141 27.00 5.44 -17.35
N LYS A 142 27.15 6.66 -16.83
CA LYS A 142 28.36 7.12 -16.14
C LYS A 142 28.24 6.57 -14.73
N VAL A 143 28.63 5.30 -14.61
CA VAL A 143 29.33 4.89 -13.40
C VAL A 143 30.39 5.98 -13.21
N HIS A 144 30.23 6.86 -12.22
CA HIS A 144 31.40 7.55 -11.70
C HIS A 144 32.30 6.42 -11.24
N ALA A 145 33.25 6.03 -12.10
CA ALA A 145 34.40 5.29 -11.66
C ALA A 145 34.85 6.04 -10.42
N ARG A 146 34.65 5.43 -9.26
CA ARG A 146 35.07 5.99 -7.99
C ARG A 146 36.57 6.09 -8.12
N VAL A 147 37.05 7.23 -8.60
CA VAL A 147 38.46 7.58 -8.59
C VAL A 147 38.79 7.59 -7.12
N ALA A 148 39.38 6.50 -6.66
CA ALA A 148 39.93 6.45 -5.33
C ALA A 148 40.85 7.67 -5.24
N PRO A 149 40.68 8.55 -4.24
CA PRO A 149 41.64 9.63 -4.05
C PRO A 149 43.03 9.00 -3.97
N PRO A 150 44.10 9.67 -4.45
CA PRO A 150 45.47 9.18 -4.33
C PRO A 150 45.87 9.22 -2.84
N GLY A 151 45.29 8.30 -2.08
CA GLY A 151 45.36 8.17 -0.65
C GLY A 151 46.07 6.86 -0.37
N ARG A 152 47.41 6.96 -0.37
CA ARG A 152 48.39 6.04 0.21
C ARG A 152 47.79 4.70 0.65
N ARG A 153 47.77 3.71 -0.26
CA ARG A 153 47.62 2.30 0.12
C ARG A 153 48.78 2.00 1.09
N ARG A 154 48.51 2.07 2.39
CA ARG A 154 49.43 1.58 3.40
C ARG A 154 49.55 0.08 3.16
N PHE A 155 50.75 -0.35 2.75
CA PHE A 155 51.12 -1.75 2.73
C PHE A 155 50.74 -2.36 4.09
N ARG A 156 49.82 -3.32 4.07
CA ARG A 156 49.63 -4.17 5.24
C ARG A 156 50.90 -5.00 5.36
N ASN A 157 51.71 -4.70 6.37
CA ASN A 157 52.76 -5.59 6.85
C ASN A 157 52.06 -6.82 7.39
N GLY A 158 51.96 -7.84 6.54
CA GLY A 158 51.10 -8.98 6.80
C GLY A 158 51.38 -10.11 5.82
N VAL A 159 52.60 -10.64 5.92
CA VAL A 159 52.96 -12.04 5.65
C VAL A 159 52.85 -12.49 4.18
N ALA A 160 54.02 -12.58 3.56
CA ALA A 160 54.26 -13.33 2.35
C ALA A 160 53.75 -14.78 2.49
N MET A 161 52.89 -15.22 1.59
CA MET A 161 52.67 -16.65 1.36
C MET A 161 53.00 -16.97 -0.09
N LYS A 162 54.20 -17.53 -0.21
CA LYS A 162 54.76 -18.20 -1.38
C LYS A 162 53.76 -19.27 -1.82
N LYS A 163 53.44 -19.28 -3.12
CA LYS A 163 52.79 -20.42 -3.80
C LYS A 163 53.52 -21.70 -3.37
N ASN A 164 52.75 -22.77 -3.10
CA ASN A 164 53.02 -24.18 -3.39
C ASN A 164 52.10 -25.08 -2.55
N GLN A 165 51.22 -25.81 -3.24
CA GLN A 165 50.83 -27.21 -3.02
C GLN A 165 50.48 -27.72 -1.60
N SER A 166 49.24 -28.23 -1.50
CA SER A 166 48.83 -29.48 -0.83
C SER A 166 48.86 -29.60 0.71
N GLY A 167 47.69 -29.98 1.25
CA GLY A 167 47.52 -30.59 2.58
C GLY A 167 47.58 -29.58 3.73
N GLY A 168 46.64 -29.48 4.65
CA GLY A 168 45.75 -30.47 5.22
C GLY A 168 45.77 -30.23 6.74
N GLY A 169 44.59 -30.31 7.37
CA GLY A 169 44.50 -30.64 8.80
C GLY A 169 44.72 -29.52 9.82
N SER A 170 43.59 -28.94 10.27
CA SER A 170 43.13 -28.91 11.67
C SER A 170 44.17 -28.67 12.78
N ILE A 171 44.02 -27.58 13.55
CA ILE A 171 44.17 -27.54 15.02
C ILE A 171 43.35 -26.33 15.53
N ILE A 172 42.21 -26.61 16.17
CA ILE A 172 41.51 -25.71 17.10
C ILE A 172 42.03 -26.07 18.50
N ARG A 173 42.67 -25.13 19.21
CA ARG A 173 42.95 -25.26 20.64
C ARG A 173 42.00 -24.34 21.42
N LYS A 174 41.24 -24.93 22.34
CA LYS A 174 40.45 -24.25 23.37
C LYS A 174 41.38 -23.50 24.35
N ILE A 175 40.91 -22.39 24.87
CA ILE A 175 41.54 -21.60 25.93
C ILE A 175 40.83 -21.93 27.25
N ASN A 176 41.64 -22.26 28.26
CA ASN A 176 41.40 -22.47 29.70
C ASN A 176 40.22 -23.35 30.15
#